data_AF-A0A371E1T3-F1
#
_entry.id   AF-A0A371E1T3-F1
#
_cell.length_a   1.000
_cell.length_b   1.000
_cell.length_c   1.000
_cell.angle_alpha   90.00
_cell.angle_beta   90.00
_cell.angle_gamma   90.00
#
_symmetry.space_group_name_H-M   'P 1'
#
loop_
_entity.id
_entity.type
_entity.pdbx_description
1 polymer ?
#
loop_
_entity_poly.entity_id
_entity_poly.type
_entity_poly.pdbx_seq_one_letter_code
_entity_poly.pdbx_strand_id
1 'polypeptide(L)'
;MGILFFQFIRQTKKNIRIIEPIDRVKETSKLLPILEEVKEATISIELAEVNKMHLEGLPNIRSFSSGDIVEWPILENVIVNHCPNLKKFGLGKIKQSQIKSVIMENQLQIDIDTKIAYLFELLDEFSTITKYYIRDSEKLDKTIDNLKPSHFTNLLQFEAKNCNEKLIKFLSILIKRSRKLETISIEQCQTLQYLFDVSHHTLKMSKDGDGDEDEDGKYFTKVKELKLKDLYQLTYIWNKDTIRLFSFQNLQMIDIKNCPSLEILFTHSIAKKLRQIKELKLETCVKLDEVVDHGQDDKPTIVKFPTLSKVEFKSLSKLIHFYLHHLEFPSLKTLIIEKCPQMEKFTIGFVTADASSIIDEKCFSELNELKLDSCDKLVYVVSSKTLQELRNLKKLIVTHCKSMKMVFNIHDKIFHSTELLQHLDELILTNLPNLTNIINKEIDMFYQNLQILQVNGCKSLKWLPMSLMLTNMEISNCESLEKIVISNKEEGTRGLTTFSHLKVISLENLTNLSSVFPSTSKFPSLEMLKIANCPTLKIFVEEFNKLKDLPESTTSNYFFPNSVSFTLVF
;
A
#
# COMPACT_ATOMS: atom_id res chain seq x y z
N MET A 1 -15.46 17.11 -55.58
CA MET A 1 -16.59 16.25 -55.20
C MET A 1 -17.06 16.44 -53.77
N GLY A 2 -16.17 16.49 -52.75
CA GLY A 2 -16.59 16.59 -51.34
C GLY A 2 -17.50 17.77 -50.99
N ILE A 3 -17.21 18.99 -51.47
CA ILE A 3 -17.97 20.20 -51.05
C ILE A 3 -19.37 20.27 -51.68
N LEU A 4 -19.52 19.89 -52.96
CA LEU A 4 -20.83 19.81 -53.63
C LEU A 4 -21.74 18.73 -53.02
N PHE A 5 -21.15 17.68 -52.46
CA PHE A 5 -21.86 16.58 -51.82
C PHE A 5 -22.47 16.98 -50.48
N PHE A 6 -21.78 17.81 -49.68
CA PHE A 6 -22.29 18.30 -48.41
C PHE A 6 -23.45 19.31 -48.58
N GLN A 7 -23.46 20.11 -49.66
CA GLN A 7 -24.62 20.96 -49.98
C GLN A 7 -25.85 20.14 -50.38
N PHE A 8 -25.67 18.99 -51.05
CA PHE A 8 -26.77 18.12 -51.45
C PHE A 8 -27.39 17.35 -50.26
N ILE A 9 -26.57 16.89 -49.31
CA ILE A 9 -27.05 16.14 -48.12
C ILE A 9 -27.89 17.02 -47.18
N ARG A 10 -27.63 18.34 -47.09
CA ARG A 10 -28.42 19.24 -46.24
C ARG A 10 -29.89 19.38 -46.68
N GLN A 11 -30.24 18.92 -47.88
CA GLN A 11 -31.61 18.98 -48.41
C GLN A 11 -32.39 17.65 -48.31
N THR A 12 -31.74 16.51 -48.02
CA THR A 12 -32.39 15.18 -48.01
C THR A 12 -32.76 14.76 -46.58
N LYS A 13 -34.02 15.01 -46.20
CA LYS A 13 -34.47 14.98 -44.79
C LYS A 13 -34.59 13.63 -44.08
N LYS A 14 -34.36 12.45 -44.69
CA LYS A 14 -34.53 11.15 -43.98
C LYS A 14 -33.66 9.99 -44.47
N ASN A 15 -33.32 9.95 -45.76
CA ASN A 15 -32.59 8.85 -46.38
C ASN A 15 -31.58 9.40 -47.39
N ILE A 16 -30.33 8.93 -47.32
CA ILE A 16 -29.32 9.23 -48.34
C ILE A 16 -29.23 8.03 -49.29
N ARG A 17 -29.64 8.21 -50.55
CA ARG A 17 -29.42 7.24 -51.63
C ARG A 17 -28.60 7.90 -52.73
N ILE A 18 -27.48 7.29 -53.08
CA ILE A 18 -26.54 7.83 -54.07
C ILE A 18 -26.36 6.79 -55.15
N ILE A 19 -26.85 7.15 -56.33
CA ILE A 19 -26.81 6.36 -57.55
C ILE A 19 -26.21 7.29 -58.60
N GLU A 20 -25.32 6.80 -59.46
CA GLU A 20 -24.83 7.60 -60.60
C GLU A 20 -26.00 8.06 -61.49
N PRO A 21 -26.02 9.33 -61.95
CA PRO A 21 -26.68 9.66 -63.20
C PRO A 21 -25.75 9.24 -64.34
N ILE A 22 -26.27 8.38 -65.23
CA ILE A 22 -25.70 8.11 -66.54
C ILE A 22 -25.60 9.46 -67.28
N ASP A 23 -24.36 9.83 -67.60
CA ASP A 23 -23.93 10.92 -68.48
C ASP A 23 -24.22 12.39 -68.08
N ARG A 24 -23.13 13.18 -68.21
CA ARG A 24 -23.01 14.66 -68.22
C ARG A 24 -22.86 15.37 -66.87
N VAL A 25 -21.59 15.63 -66.49
CA VAL A 25 -21.15 16.99 -66.10
C VAL A 25 -19.71 17.20 -66.60
N LYS A 26 -19.59 17.76 -67.81
CA LYS A 26 -18.45 18.65 -68.14
C LYS A 26 -18.75 19.99 -67.46
N GLU A 27 -17.70 20.71 -67.06
CA GLU A 27 -17.69 22.04 -66.41
C GLU A 27 -17.75 22.06 -64.88
N THR A 28 -16.59 21.96 -64.22
CA THR A 28 -16.25 22.81 -63.06
C THR A 28 -14.73 22.95 -62.95
N SER A 29 -14.11 23.71 -63.86
CA SER A 29 -12.68 24.04 -63.83
C SER A 29 -12.39 25.49 -63.42
N LYS A 30 -13.34 26.19 -62.76
CA LYS A 30 -13.21 27.61 -62.42
C LYS A 30 -13.31 27.99 -60.93
N LEU A 31 -13.34 27.05 -60.00
CA LEU A 31 -13.49 27.35 -58.56
C LEU A 31 -12.28 27.01 -57.67
N LEU A 32 -11.12 26.70 -58.27
CA LEU A 32 -9.93 26.25 -57.55
C LEU A 32 -9.12 27.30 -56.76
N PRO A 33 -9.18 28.64 -56.98
CA PRO A 33 -8.31 29.56 -56.20
C PRO A 33 -8.90 30.19 -54.93
N ILE A 34 -10.12 29.88 -54.49
CA ILE A 34 -10.76 30.59 -53.35
C ILE A 34 -10.65 29.82 -52.01
N LEU A 35 -10.01 28.65 -51.97
CA LEU A 35 -10.02 27.78 -50.78
C LEU A 35 -8.67 27.61 -50.05
N GLU A 36 -7.63 28.39 -50.39
CA GLU A 36 -6.33 28.33 -49.69
C GLU A 36 -6.26 29.15 -48.39
N GLU A 37 -7.33 29.81 -47.95
CA GLU A 37 -7.29 30.70 -46.76
C GLU A 37 -8.08 30.24 -45.51
N VAL A 38 -8.52 28.99 -45.40
CA VAL A 38 -9.14 28.50 -44.14
C VAL A 38 -8.22 27.53 -43.40
N LYS A 39 -7.40 28.10 -42.52
CA LYS A 39 -6.71 27.37 -41.44
C LYS A 39 -7.70 26.58 -40.59
N GLU A 40 -7.32 25.34 -40.30
CA GLU A 40 -7.82 24.40 -39.29
C GLU A 40 -8.91 24.94 -38.34
N ALA A 41 -10.16 24.71 -38.72
CA ALA A 41 -11.24 24.48 -37.78
C ALA A 41 -11.88 23.15 -38.18
N THR A 42 -11.72 22.12 -37.36
CA THR A 42 -12.34 20.81 -37.57
C THR A 42 -13.84 20.96 -37.34
N ILE A 43 -14.58 21.41 -38.36
CA ILE A 43 -16.03 21.54 -38.30
C ILE A 43 -16.61 20.12 -38.28
N SER A 44 -17.09 19.67 -37.12
CA SER A 44 -17.89 18.46 -37.05
C SER A 44 -19.25 18.70 -37.71
N ILE A 45 -19.62 17.83 -38.65
CA ILE A 45 -20.86 17.87 -39.41
C ILE A 45 -21.76 16.78 -38.84
N GLU A 46 -22.79 17.18 -38.10
CA GLU A 46 -23.77 16.25 -37.54
C GLU A 46 -24.91 15.98 -38.53
N LEU A 47 -25.11 14.71 -38.88
CA LEU A 47 -26.22 14.24 -39.74
C LEU A 47 -27.34 13.63 -38.88
N ALA A 48 -27.95 14.49 -38.05
CA ALA A 48 -28.91 14.10 -37.01
C ALA A 48 -30.22 13.46 -37.52
N GLU A 49 -30.54 13.57 -38.82
CA GLU A 49 -31.81 13.06 -39.40
C GLU A 49 -31.64 11.83 -40.29
N VAL A 50 -30.41 11.34 -40.49
CA VAL A 50 -30.14 10.24 -41.44
C VAL A 50 -30.13 8.90 -40.72
N ASN A 51 -31.17 8.09 -40.93
CA ASN A 51 -31.27 6.75 -40.35
C ASN A 51 -30.92 5.60 -41.32
N LYS A 52 -30.85 5.88 -42.62
CA LYS A 52 -30.48 4.91 -43.65
C LYS A 52 -29.61 5.53 -44.73
N MET A 53 -28.57 4.79 -45.10
CA MET A 53 -27.61 5.15 -46.13
C MET A 53 -27.52 4.04 -47.17
N HIS A 54 -27.59 4.41 -48.45
CA HIS A 54 -27.49 3.48 -49.57
C HIS A 54 -26.54 4.02 -50.65
N LEU A 55 -25.44 3.30 -50.87
CA LEU A 55 -24.47 3.53 -51.94
C LEU A 55 -24.63 2.44 -53.00
N GLU A 56 -24.85 2.85 -54.25
CA GLU A 56 -25.11 1.91 -55.34
C GLU A 56 -24.37 2.34 -56.61
N GLY A 57 -23.53 1.45 -57.16
CA GLY A 57 -22.91 1.64 -58.47
C GLY A 57 -21.85 2.75 -58.51
N LEU A 58 -21.00 2.87 -57.48
CA LEU A 58 -19.95 3.89 -57.40
C LEU A 58 -18.56 3.26 -57.60
N PRO A 59 -18.08 3.08 -58.85
CA PRO A 59 -16.83 2.36 -59.12
C PRO A 59 -15.58 3.12 -58.67
N ASN A 60 -15.62 4.46 -58.59
CA ASN A 60 -14.45 5.29 -58.29
C ASN A 60 -14.37 5.79 -56.84
N ILE A 61 -15.37 5.51 -56.01
CA ILE A 61 -15.39 5.99 -54.62
C ILE A 61 -14.35 5.23 -53.79
N ARG A 62 -13.41 5.94 -53.17
CA ARG A 62 -12.37 5.36 -52.30
C ARG A 62 -12.69 5.50 -50.82
N SER A 63 -13.34 6.59 -50.44
CA SER A 63 -13.89 6.82 -49.11
C SER A 63 -15.08 7.78 -49.13
N PHE A 64 -16.01 7.66 -48.17
CA PHE A 64 -17.17 8.55 -48.06
C PHE A 64 -16.86 9.82 -47.26
N SER A 65 -16.10 9.70 -46.17
CA SER A 65 -15.55 10.84 -45.43
C SER A 65 -14.09 10.57 -45.06
N SER A 66 -13.36 11.63 -44.69
CA SER A 66 -11.95 11.55 -44.27
C SER A 66 -11.76 11.12 -42.80
N GLY A 67 -12.80 10.66 -42.11
CA GLY A 67 -12.72 10.27 -40.70
C GLY A 67 -12.90 11.47 -39.75
N ASP A 68 -13.54 11.22 -38.61
CA ASP A 68 -13.84 12.11 -37.46
C ASP A 68 -14.63 13.42 -37.69
N ILE A 69 -14.82 13.84 -38.94
CA ILE A 69 -15.52 15.09 -39.27
C ILE A 69 -17.04 14.91 -39.27
N VAL A 70 -17.59 13.71 -39.45
CA VAL A 70 -19.05 13.50 -39.58
C VAL A 70 -19.59 12.67 -38.42
N GLU A 71 -20.63 13.16 -37.75
CA GLU A 71 -21.32 12.44 -36.67
C GLU A 71 -22.67 11.90 -37.15
N TRP A 72 -23.01 10.68 -36.75
CA TRP A 72 -24.23 9.98 -37.18
C TRP A 72 -25.06 9.53 -35.98
N PRO A 73 -25.89 10.42 -35.41
CA PRO A 73 -26.56 10.17 -34.13
C PRO A 73 -27.72 9.18 -34.19
N ILE A 74 -28.23 8.83 -35.38
CA ILE A 74 -29.40 7.95 -35.54
C ILE A 74 -29.28 6.97 -36.73
N LEU A 75 -28.08 6.74 -37.26
CA LEU A 75 -27.89 5.87 -38.43
C LEU A 75 -28.11 4.39 -38.05
N GLU A 76 -29.14 3.79 -38.64
CA GLU A 76 -29.55 2.41 -38.34
C GLU A 76 -29.17 1.43 -39.45
N ASN A 77 -29.20 1.83 -40.72
CA ASN A 77 -29.07 0.90 -41.85
C ASN A 77 -28.11 1.41 -42.91
N VAL A 78 -27.14 0.57 -43.32
CA VAL A 78 -26.15 0.91 -44.37
C VAL A 78 -26.15 -0.14 -45.46
N ILE A 79 -26.35 0.25 -46.72
CA ILE A 79 -26.36 -0.63 -47.88
C ILE A 79 -25.29 -0.16 -48.87
N VAL A 80 -24.42 -1.07 -49.33
CA VAL A 80 -23.32 -0.76 -50.25
C VAL A 80 -23.23 -1.82 -51.35
N ASN A 81 -23.69 -1.46 -52.55
CA ASN A 81 -23.75 -2.37 -53.68
C ASN A 81 -22.89 -1.85 -54.83
N HIS A 82 -22.11 -2.72 -55.47
CA HIS A 82 -21.34 -2.39 -56.67
C HIS A 82 -20.38 -1.19 -56.54
N CYS A 83 -19.59 -1.13 -55.44
CA CYS A 83 -18.60 -0.07 -55.16
C CYS A 83 -17.17 -0.63 -55.00
N PRO A 84 -16.54 -1.17 -56.05
CA PRO A 84 -15.32 -2.01 -55.97
C PRO A 84 -14.08 -1.34 -55.38
N ASN A 85 -13.92 -0.03 -55.49
CA ASN A 85 -12.72 0.69 -55.02
C ASN A 85 -12.87 1.30 -53.61
N LEU A 86 -13.96 1.01 -52.89
CA LEU A 86 -14.23 1.59 -51.57
C LEU A 86 -13.33 0.95 -50.50
N LYS A 87 -12.34 1.72 -50.03
CA LYS A 87 -11.32 1.28 -49.06
C LYS A 87 -11.63 1.69 -47.62
N LYS A 88 -12.33 2.81 -47.40
CA LYS A 88 -12.67 3.31 -46.06
C LYS A 88 -14.09 3.88 -46.05
N PHE A 89 -14.94 3.46 -45.11
CA PHE A 89 -16.29 3.99 -45.04
C PHE A 89 -16.35 5.36 -44.37
N GLY A 90 -15.45 5.67 -43.44
CA GLY A 90 -15.40 6.99 -42.79
C GLY A 90 -16.72 7.32 -42.08
N LEU A 91 -17.22 6.41 -41.26
CA LEU A 91 -18.46 6.61 -40.49
C LEU A 91 -18.31 7.58 -39.31
N GLY A 92 -17.12 8.12 -39.06
CA GLY A 92 -16.86 8.98 -37.90
C GLY A 92 -17.31 8.33 -36.59
N LYS A 93 -17.82 9.13 -35.65
CA LYS A 93 -18.37 8.62 -34.39
C LYS A 93 -19.82 8.16 -34.61
N ILE A 94 -20.06 6.85 -34.49
CA ILE A 94 -21.40 6.26 -34.37
C ILE A 94 -21.50 5.62 -32.99
N LYS A 95 -22.66 5.69 -32.33
CA LYS A 95 -22.93 4.87 -31.14
C LYS A 95 -23.25 3.44 -31.59
N GLN A 96 -22.46 2.45 -31.15
CA GLN A 96 -22.55 1.03 -31.57
C GLN A 96 -23.97 0.46 -31.49
N SER A 97 -24.77 0.94 -30.54
CA SER A 97 -26.12 0.47 -30.25
C SER A 97 -27.19 0.90 -31.27
N GLN A 98 -26.84 1.70 -32.28
CA GLN A 98 -27.79 2.29 -33.22
C GLN A 98 -27.87 1.56 -34.57
N ILE A 99 -26.79 0.91 -35.02
CA ILE A 99 -26.77 0.22 -36.32
C ILE A 99 -27.50 -1.13 -36.20
N LYS A 100 -28.60 -1.27 -36.94
CA LYS A 100 -29.44 -2.47 -37.02
C LYS A 100 -29.07 -3.38 -38.18
N SER A 101 -28.60 -2.85 -39.31
CA SER A 101 -28.17 -3.68 -40.44
C SER A 101 -27.09 -3.03 -41.32
N VAL A 102 -26.15 -3.84 -41.80
CA VAL A 102 -25.19 -3.47 -42.84
C VAL A 102 -25.21 -4.54 -43.94
N ILE A 103 -25.53 -4.15 -45.17
CA ILE A 103 -25.64 -5.06 -46.32
C ILE A 103 -24.61 -4.64 -47.36
N MET A 104 -23.75 -5.57 -47.78
CA MET A 104 -22.77 -5.34 -48.86
C MET A 104 -22.85 -6.48 -49.88
N GLU A 105 -23.42 -6.24 -51.06
CA GLU A 105 -23.49 -7.24 -52.14
C GLU A 105 -22.45 -6.96 -53.24
N ASN A 106 -21.76 -8.02 -53.70
CA ASN A 106 -20.80 -8.02 -54.82
C ASN A 106 -19.59 -7.06 -54.69
N GLN A 107 -18.75 -7.26 -53.67
CA GLN A 107 -17.40 -6.67 -53.59
C GLN A 107 -16.36 -7.75 -53.93
N LEU A 108 -16.01 -7.88 -55.21
CA LEU A 108 -15.25 -9.00 -55.79
C LEU A 108 -13.78 -9.19 -55.32
N GLN A 109 -13.33 -8.58 -54.22
CA GLN A 109 -11.94 -8.75 -53.79
C GLN A 109 -11.60 -8.34 -52.35
N ILE A 110 -12.49 -8.55 -51.36
CA ILE A 110 -12.15 -8.19 -49.96
C ILE A 110 -12.76 -9.20 -48.99
N ASP A 111 -11.90 -9.76 -48.13
CA ASP A 111 -12.27 -10.65 -47.02
C ASP A 111 -13.31 -9.98 -46.10
N ILE A 112 -14.43 -10.66 -45.91
CA ILE A 112 -15.62 -10.16 -45.19
C ILE A 112 -15.32 -10.04 -43.69
N ASP A 113 -14.47 -10.93 -43.14
CA ASP A 113 -14.06 -10.90 -41.73
C ASP A 113 -13.17 -9.70 -41.41
N THR A 114 -12.28 -9.34 -42.34
CA THR A 114 -11.42 -8.15 -42.20
C THR A 114 -12.23 -6.83 -42.21
N LYS A 115 -13.36 -6.75 -42.93
CA LYS A 115 -14.11 -5.49 -43.10
C LYS A 115 -15.10 -5.15 -41.98
N ILE A 116 -15.63 -6.14 -41.25
CA ILE A 116 -16.46 -5.88 -40.05
C ILE A 116 -15.60 -5.29 -38.93
N ALA A 117 -14.36 -5.77 -38.77
CA ALA A 117 -13.42 -5.21 -37.79
C ALA A 117 -13.17 -3.70 -37.99
N TYR A 118 -13.04 -3.23 -39.24
CA TYR A 118 -12.85 -1.80 -39.54
C TYR A 118 -14.09 -0.91 -39.35
N LEU A 119 -15.30 -1.49 -39.38
CA LEU A 119 -16.54 -0.76 -39.11
C LEU A 119 -16.81 -0.60 -37.60
N PHE A 120 -16.25 -1.49 -36.77
CA PHE A 120 -16.48 -1.55 -35.32
C PHE A 120 -15.23 -1.30 -34.48
N GLU A 121 -14.09 -0.97 -35.09
CA GLU A 121 -12.81 -0.69 -34.40
C GLU A 121 -12.91 0.41 -33.33
N LEU A 122 -13.98 1.20 -33.34
CA LEU A 122 -14.21 2.29 -32.39
C LEU A 122 -15.00 1.95 -31.14
N LEU A 123 -15.59 0.75 -31.01
CA LEU A 123 -16.36 0.36 -29.82
C LEU A 123 -16.12 -1.11 -29.44
N ASP A 124 -14.86 -1.52 -29.30
CA ASP A 124 -14.59 -2.73 -28.51
C ASP A 124 -14.51 -2.30 -27.05
N GLU A 125 -15.50 -2.68 -26.23
CA GLU A 125 -15.59 -2.28 -24.81
C GLU A 125 -14.26 -2.49 -24.08
N PHE A 126 -13.55 -3.59 -24.41
CA PHE A 126 -12.24 -3.92 -23.83
C PHE A 126 -11.09 -3.04 -24.31
N SER A 127 -11.19 -2.33 -25.43
CA SER A 127 -10.15 -1.40 -25.91
C SER A 127 -10.18 -0.06 -25.16
N THR A 128 -11.37 0.37 -24.73
CA THR A 128 -11.58 1.60 -23.95
C THR A 128 -11.57 1.37 -22.44
N ILE A 129 -11.66 0.12 -21.99
CA ILE A 129 -11.82 -0.20 -20.56
C ILE A 129 -10.60 0.23 -19.75
N THR A 130 -10.87 0.95 -18.66
CA THR A 130 -9.84 1.40 -17.71
C THR A 130 -9.87 0.59 -16.42
N LYS A 131 -10.99 -0.04 -16.09
CA LYS A 131 -11.14 -0.93 -14.92
C LYS A 131 -11.84 -2.20 -15.35
N TYR A 132 -11.21 -3.35 -15.10
CA TYR A 132 -11.78 -4.63 -15.47
C TYR A 132 -11.82 -5.57 -14.28
N TYR A 133 -12.93 -6.30 -14.17
CA TYR A 133 -13.20 -7.18 -13.05
C TYR A 133 -13.81 -8.51 -13.48
N ILE A 134 -13.24 -9.58 -12.94
CA ILE A 134 -13.63 -10.97 -13.17
C ILE A 134 -14.07 -11.59 -11.83
N ARG A 135 -15.28 -12.18 -11.80
CA ARG A 135 -15.89 -12.76 -10.58
C ARG A 135 -15.85 -14.28 -10.51
N ASP A 136 -15.58 -14.94 -11.63
CA ASP A 136 -15.62 -16.38 -11.78
C ASP A 136 -14.81 -16.82 -13.01
N SER A 137 -14.55 -18.12 -13.06
CA SER A 137 -13.75 -18.75 -14.11
C SER A 137 -14.49 -18.87 -15.46
N GLU A 138 -15.82 -18.88 -15.49
CA GLU A 138 -16.58 -18.96 -16.75
C GLU A 138 -16.45 -17.66 -17.54
N LYS A 139 -16.54 -16.51 -16.85
CA LYS A 139 -16.30 -15.20 -17.44
C LYS A 139 -14.85 -15.07 -17.92
N LEU A 140 -13.90 -15.59 -17.16
CA LEU A 140 -12.48 -15.62 -17.56
C LEU A 140 -12.29 -16.38 -18.88
N ASP A 141 -12.89 -17.57 -18.99
CA ASP A 141 -12.80 -18.41 -20.19
C ASP A 141 -13.36 -17.71 -21.43
N LYS A 142 -14.59 -17.20 -21.33
CA LYS A 142 -15.22 -16.42 -22.40
C LYS A 142 -14.41 -15.20 -22.78
N THR A 143 -13.75 -14.55 -21.81
CA THR A 143 -12.88 -13.41 -22.08
C THR A 143 -11.68 -13.84 -22.89
N ILE A 144 -10.95 -14.88 -22.44
CA ILE A 144 -9.73 -15.38 -23.07
C ILE A 144 -9.98 -15.81 -24.53
N ASP A 145 -11.07 -16.54 -24.78
CA ASP A 145 -11.38 -17.08 -26.11
C ASP A 145 -11.68 -15.99 -27.15
N ASN A 146 -12.11 -14.80 -26.70
CA ASN A 146 -12.50 -13.68 -27.56
C ASN A 146 -11.49 -12.51 -27.54
N LEU A 147 -10.25 -12.73 -27.07
CA LEU A 147 -9.23 -11.68 -26.96
C LEU A 147 -8.66 -11.24 -28.32
N LYS A 148 -8.89 -9.99 -28.72
CA LYS A 148 -8.18 -9.36 -29.85
C LYS A 148 -6.93 -8.61 -29.37
N PRO A 149 -5.94 -8.34 -30.25
CA PRO A 149 -4.71 -7.63 -29.89
C PRO A 149 -4.92 -6.24 -29.26
N SER A 150 -5.97 -5.52 -29.65
CA SER A 150 -6.30 -4.17 -29.16
C SER A 150 -6.91 -4.12 -27.76
N HIS A 151 -7.36 -5.26 -27.21
CA HIS A 151 -8.03 -5.31 -25.90
C HIS A 151 -7.08 -5.02 -24.74
N PHE A 152 -7.60 -4.34 -23.72
CA PHE A 152 -6.96 -4.03 -22.42
C PHE A 152 -5.71 -3.14 -22.51
N THR A 153 -5.52 -2.44 -23.63
CA THR A 153 -4.37 -1.54 -23.84
C THR A 153 -4.41 -0.29 -22.94
N ASN A 154 -5.61 0.14 -22.52
CA ASN A 154 -5.86 1.29 -21.65
C ASN A 154 -6.16 0.93 -20.18
N LEU A 155 -6.04 -0.34 -19.81
CA LEU A 155 -6.44 -0.82 -18.49
C LEU A 155 -5.56 -0.23 -17.38
N LEU A 156 -6.19 0.46 -16.42
CA LEU A 156 -5.55 1.06 -15.22
C LEU A 156 -5.67 0.14 -14.00
N GLN A 157 -6.79 -0.55 -13.86
CA GLN A 157 -7.08 -1.39 -12.69
C GLN A 157 -7.62 -2.74 -13.12
N PHE A 158 -7.04 -3.81 -12.60
CA PHE A 158 -7.51 -5.17 -12.79
C PHE A 158 -7.87 -5.81 -11.45
N GLU A 159 -9.04 -6.44 -11.39
CA GLU A 159 -9.47 -7.22 -10.24
C GLU A 159 -9.97 -8.61 -10.67
N ALA A 160 -9.55 -9.66 -9.96
CA ALA A 160 -9.98 -11.02 -10.21
C ALA A 160 -10.41 -11.69 -8.92
N LYS A 161 -11.51 -12.44 -8.97
CA LYS A 161 -12.07 -13.17 -7.85
C LYS A 161 -12.53 -14.55 -8.29
N ASN A 162 -12.29 -15.59 -7.48
CA ASN A 162 -12.72 -16.97 -7.74
C ASN A 162 -12.31 -17.52 -9.13
N CYS A 163 -11.12 -17.14 -9.61
CA CYS A 163 -10.58 -17.61 -10.88
C CYS A 163 -9.72 -18.87 -10.71
N ASN A 164 -9.69 -19.70 -11.75
CA ASN A 164 -8.84 -20.87 -11.88
C ASN A 164 -7.44 -20.50 -12.45
N GLU A 165 -6.61 -21.50 -12.72
CA GLU A 165 -5.24 -21.35 -13.23
C GLU A 165 -5.13 -20.61 -14.57
N LYS A 166 -6.20 -20.54 -15.37
CA LYS A 166 -6.19 -19.75 -16.62
C LYS A 166 -6.00 -18.25 -16.33
N LEU A 167 -6.18 -17.80 -15.09
CA LEU A 167 -5.90 -16.43 -14.70
C LEU A 167 -4.43 -16.07 -14.95
N ILE A 168 -3.52 -17.03 -14.75
CA ILE A 168 -2.08 -16.86 -14.99
C ILE A 168 -1.85 -16.48 -16.46
N LYS A 169 -2.47 -17.21 -17.38
CA LYS A 169 -2.43 -16.91 -18.82
C LYS A 169 -3.01 -15.53 -19.10
N PHE A 170 -4.13 -15.18 -18.49
CA PHE A 170 -4.76 -13.87 -18.69
C PHE A 170 -3.90 -12.71 -18.16
N LEU A 171 -3.30 -12.85 -16.97
CA LEU A 171 -2.37 -11.88 -16.40
C LEU A 171 -1.15 -11.69 -17.29
N SER A 172 -0.61 -12.77 -17.86
CA SER A 172 0.50 -12.68 -18.83
C SER A 172 0.12 -11.84 -20.06
N ILE A 173 -1.14 -11.94 -20.53
CA ILE A 173 -1.64 -11.15 -21.66
C ILE A 173 -1.82 -9.68 -21.25
N LEU A 174 -2.43 -9.44 -20.08
CA LEU A 174 -2.65 -8.09 -19.56
C LEU A 174 -1.33 -7.34 -19.38
N ILE A 175 -0.32 -8.00 -18.81
CA ILE A 175 0.99 -7.39 -18.56
C ILE A 175 1.73 -7.08 -19.87
N LYS A 176 1.56 -7.91 -20.91
CA LYS A 176 2.14 -7.65 -22.24
C LYS A 176 1.44 -6.52 -22.98
N ARG A 177 0.14 -6.33 -22.78
CA ARG A 177 -0.69 -5.38 -23.56
C ARG A 177 -0.92 -4.04 -22.86
N SER A 178 -1.17 -4.06 -21.56
CA SER A 178 -1.47 -2.84 -20.81
C SER A 178 -0.20 -2.10 -20.48
N ARG A 179 -0.09 -0.89 -21.03
CA ARG A 179 0.99 0.06 -20.72
C ARG A 179 0.63 1.04 -19.62
N LYS A 180 -0.58 0.93 -19.06
CA LYS A 180 -1.12 1.87 -18.07
C LYS A 180 -1.60 1.19 -16.78
N LEU A 181 -1.47 -0.13 -16.66
CA LEU A 181 -1.94 -0.89 -15.49
C LEU A 181 -1.21 -0.42 -14.24
N GLU A 182 -1.97 0.11 -13.29
CA GLU A 182 -1.46 0.67 -12.02
C GLU A 182 -1.83 -0.21 -10.83
N THR A 183 -2.97 -0.89 -10.86
CA THR A 183 -3.48 -1.67 -9.72
C THR A 183 -3.89 -3.06 -10.14
N ILE A 184 -3.41 -4.07 -9.41
CA ILE A 184 -3.82 -5.48 -9.57
C ILE A 184 -4.33 -5.98 -8.23
N SER A 185 -5.55 -6.50 -8.20
CA SER A 185 -6.15 -7.15 -7.03
C SER A 185 -6.62 -8.56 -7.38
N ILE A 186 -6.20 -9.57 -6.62
CA ILE A 186 -6.59 -10.97 -6.86
C ILE A 186 -7.06 -11.59 -5.54
N GLU A 187 -8.29 -12.08 -5.54
CA GLU A 187 -8.96 -12.59 -4.34
C GLU A 187 -9.51 -14.01 -4.53
N GLN A 188 -9.44 -14.83 -3.49
CA GLN A 188 -10.18 -16.10 -3.38
C GLN A 188 -9.90 -17.13 -4.51
N CYS A 189 -8.78 -17.01 -5.22
CA CYS A 189 -8.40 -17.95 -6.27
C CYS A 189 -7.61 -19.13 -5.67
N GLN A 190 -8.26 -20.28 -5.54
CA GLN A 190 -7.80 -21.39 -4.68
C GLN A 190 -6.69 -22.27 -5.28
N THR A 191 -6.57 -22.30 -6.61
CA THR A 191 -5.67 -23.23 -7.33
C THR A 191 -4.34 -22.60 -7.74
N LEU A 192 -4.16 -21.30 -7.53
CA LEU A 192 -2.99 -20.57 -8.03
C LEU A 192 -1.77 -20.84 -7.16
N GLN A 193 -0.79 -21.56 -7.70
CA GLN A 193 0.53 -21.73 -7.06
C GLN A 193 1.46 -20.56 -7.34
N TYR A 194 1.31 -19.93 -8.50
CA TYR A 194 2.01 -18.71 -8.89
C TYR A 194 1.10 -17.78 -9.69
N LEU A 195 1.47 -16.50 -9.82
CA LEU A 195 0.64 -15.49 -10.49
C LEU A 195 1.24 -14.98 -11.78
N PHE A 196 2.51 -14.58 -11.74
CA PHE A 196 3.14 -13.90 -12.86
C PHE A 196 4.18 -14.78 -13.53
N ASP A 197 3.81 -15.24 -14.73
CA ASP A 197 4.66 -16.02 -15.61
C ASP A 197 4.48 -15.53 -17.06
N VAL A 198 5.59 -15.13 -17.68
CA VAL A 198 5.62 -14.65 -19.07
C VAL A 198 6.42 -15.57 -20.01
N SER A 199 6.82 -16.76 -19.55
CA SER A 199 7.76 -17.70 -20.20
C SER A 199 7.30 -18.22 -21.57
N HIS A 200 6.01 -18.14 -21.90
CA HIS A 200 5.46 -18.90 -23.02
C HIS A 200 5.60 -18.32 -24.44
N HIS A 201 6.34 -17.24 -24.73
CA HIS A 201 6.41 -16.76 -26.14
C HIS A 201 7.65 -16.01 -26.66
N THR A 202 8.80 -15.97 -25.97
CA THR A 202 9.98 -15.22 -26.48
C THR A 202 11.30 -15.97 -26.58
N LEU A 203 11.32 -17.30 -26.46
CA LEU A 203 12.55 -18.06 -26.69
C LEU A 203 12.42 -18.99 -27.91
N LYS A 204 12.17 -18.41 -29.09
CA LYS A 204 12.97 -18.85 -30.23
C LYS A 204 14.33 -18.19 -30.03
N MET A 205 15.24 -18.95 -29.43
CA MET A 205 16.67 -18.68 -29.51
C MET A 205 17.03 -18.65 -31.00
N SER A 206 16.96 -17.49 -31.65
CA SER A 206 17.70 -17.25 -32.86
C SER A 206 19.17 -17.35 -32.46
N LYS A 207 19.79 -18.48 -32.76
CA LYS A 207 21.22 -18.74 -32.57
C LYS A 207 22.09 -17.99 -33.59
N ASP A 208 21.65 -16.82 -34.03
CA ASP A 208 22.42 -15.96 -34.91
C ASP A 208 22.73 -14.71 -34.11
N GLY A 209 24.01 -14.61 -33.74
CA GLY A 209 24.52 -13.67 -32.78
C GLY A 209 24.27 -12.22 -33.17
N ASP A 210 23.50 -11.53 -32.33
CA ASP A 210 23.93 -10.30 -31.71
C ASP A 210 23.28 -10.25 -30.32
N GLY A 211 24.03 -9.88 -29.30
CA GLY A 211 23.57 -9.92 -27.91
C GLY A 211 22.59 -8.79 -27.62
N ASP A 212 21.30 -9.05 -27.70
CA ASP A 212 20.29 -8.16 -27.11
C ASP A 212 20.30 -8.35 -25.59
N GLU A 213 21.14 -7.57 -24.90
CA GLU A 213 21.22 -7.45 -23.44
C GLU A 213 20.01 -6.68 -22.81
N ASP A 214 18.97 -6.37 -23.60
CA ASP A 214 17.98 -5.30 -23.30
C ASP A 214 16.54 -5.78 -22.93
N GLU A 215 16.35 -7.00 -22.43
CA GLU A 215 15.00 -7.47 -22.00
C GLU A 215 14.66 -7.24 -20.51
N ASP A 216 15.56 -6.67 -19.69
CA ASP A 216 15.31 -6.44 -18.25
C ASP A 216 14.23 -5.37 -18.02
N GLY A 217 13.26 -5.66 -17.14
CA GLY A 217 12.28 -4.67 -16.70
C GLY A 217 11.22 -4.24 -17.72
N LYS A 218 11.00 -5.00 -18.80
CA LYS A 218 10.04 -4.69 -19.88
C LYS A 218 8.57 -4.62 -19.42
N TYR A 219 8.21 -5.43 -18.43
CA TYR A 219 6.84 -5.62 -17.97
C TYR A 219 6.58 -4.96 -16.61
N PHE A 220 5.31 -4.77 -16.23
CA PHE A 220 4.92 -4.27 -14.91
C PHE A 220 5.41 -2.84 -14.60
N THR A 221 5.82 -2.09 -15.64
CA THR A 221 6.49 -0.79 -15.52
C THR A 221 5.63 0.31 -14.92
N LYS A 222 4.29 0.20 -14.90
CA LYS A 222 3.38 1.21 -14.33
C LYS A 222 2.66 0.77 -13.07
N VAL A 223 2.81 -0.48 -12.65
CA VAL A 223 2.05 -1.02 -11.52
C VAL A 223 2.54 -0.38 -10.23
N LYS A 224 1.61 0.20 -9.48
CA LYS A 224 1.80 0.88 -8.19
C LYS A 224 1.26 0.07 -7.03
N GLU A 225 0.20 -0.72 -7.22
CA GLU A 225 -0.45 -1.47 -6.15
C GLU A 225 -0.68 -2.93 -6.53
N LEU A 226 -0.27 -3.84 -5.65
CA LEU A 226 -0.56 -5.27 -5.73
C LEU A 226 -1.27 -5.72 -4.46
N LYS A 227 -2.50 -6.22 -4.61
CA LYS A 227 -3.34 -6.73 -3.51
C LYS A 227 -3.67 -8.19 -3.74
N LEU A 228 -3.29 -9.06 -2.81
CA LEU A 228 -3.50 -10.50 -2.93
C LEU A 228 -4.22 -11.00 -1.69
N LYS A 229 -5.37 -11.64 -1.85
CA LYS A 229 -6.21 -12.06 -0.72
C LYS A 229 -6.74 -13.47 -0.88
N ASP A 230 -6.72 -14.26 0.19
CA ASP A 230 -7.33 -15.59 0.24
C ASP A 230 -6.79 -16.53 -0.87
N LEU A 231 -5.48 -16.47 -1.15
CA LEU A 231 -4.80 -17.30 -2.16
C LEU A 231 -4.05 -18.44 -1.47
N TYR A 232 -4.79 -19.49 -1.09
CA TYR A 232 -4.30 -20.51 -0.16
C TYR A 232 -3.18 -21.41 -0.70
N GLN A 233 -3.12 -21.62 -2.02
CA GLN A 233 -2.07 -22.42 -2.66
C GLN A 233 -0.90 -21.58 -3.20
N LEU A 234 -0.97 -20.24 -3.09
CA LEU A 234 0.06 -19.36 -3.66
C LEU A 234 1.39 -19.56 -2.92
N THR A 235 2.38 -20.12 -3.62
CA THR A 235 3.73 -20.33 -3.09
C THR A 235 4.69 -19.22 -3.52
N TYR A 236 4.55 -18.72 -4.76
CA TYR A 236 5.40 -17.68 -5.34
C TYR A 236 4.57 -16.64 -6.09
N ILE A 237 4.80 -15.35 -5.88
CA ILE A 237 4.10 -14.32 -6.67
C ILE A 237 4.66 -14.28 -8.10
N TRP A 238 5.97 -14.45 -8.23
CA TRP A 238 6.73 -14.30 -9.47
C TRP A 238 7.38 -15.62 -9.86
N ASN A 239 7.28 -16.02 -11.14
CA ASN A 239 8.08 -17.13 -11.63
C ASN A 239 9.57 -16.71 -11.68
N LYS A 240 10.43 -17.48 -10.99
CA LYS A 240 11.88 -17.25 -10.84
C LYS A 240 12.59 -17.09 -12.19
N ASP A 241 12.16 -17.80 -13.23
CA ASP A 241 12.80 -17.79 -14.55
C ASP A 241 12.49 -16.51 -15.34
N THR A 242 11.40 -15.83 -15.02
CA THR A 242 10.91 -14.65 -15.76
C THR A 242 11.09 -13.34 -14.99
N ILE A 243 11.68 -13.41 -13.81
CA ILE A 243 11.79 -12.33 -12.83
C ILE A 243 12.53 -11.09 -13.36
N ARG A 244 13.51 -11.31 -14.25
CA ARG A 244 14.28 -10.23 -14.90
C ARG A 244 13.39 -9.35 -15.78
N LEU A 245 12.38 -9.93 -16.40
CA LEU A 245 11.50 -9.22 -17.34
C LEU A 245 10.54 -8.23 -16.65
N PHE A 246 10.39 -8.29 -15.32
CA PHE A 246 9.51 -7.39 -14.57
C PHE A 246 10.27 -6.19 -14.01
N SER A 247 9.71 -4.99 -14.23
CA SER A 247 10.10 -3.76 -13.53
C SER A 247 9.24 -3.60 -12.28
N PHE A 248 9.92 -3.36 -11.15
CA PHE A 248 9.28 -3.12 -9.87
C PHE A 248 9.45 -1.67 -9.39
N GLN A 249 9.97 -0.80 -10.26
CA GLN A 249 10.43 0.54 -9.89
C GLN A 249 9.30 1.47 -9.45
N ASN A 250 8.07 1.24 -9.93
CA ASN A 250 6.90 2.07 -9.62
C ASN A 250 5.99 1.47 -8.54
N LEU A 251 6.31 0.29 -8.01
CA LEU A 251 5.47 -0.39 -7.03
C LEU A 251 5.54 0.36 -5.70
N GLN A 252 4.39 0.82 -5.21
CA GLN A 252 4.24 1.66 -4.01
C GLN A 252 3.59 0.91 -2.85
N MET A 253 2.70 -0.04 -3.12
CA MET A 253 2.00 -0.80 -2.08
C MET A 253 1.92 -2.28 -2.44
N ILE A 254 2.26 -3.13 -1.47
CA ILE A 254 1.92 -4.54 -1.46
C ILE A 254 1.06 -4.84 -0.22
N ASP A 255 -0.12 -5.40 -0.43
CA ASP A 255 -1.02 -5.88 0.63
C ASP A 255 -1.41 -7.34 0.36
N ILE A 256 -0.90 -8.25 1.19
CA ILE A 256 -1.13 -9.69 1.07
C ILE A 256 -1.81 -10.21 2.33
N LYS A 257 -2.99 -10.80 2.17
CA LYS A 257 -3.80 -11.30 3.28
C LYS A 257 -4.24 -12.74 3.06
N ASN A 258 -4.06 -13.58 4.07
CA ASN A 258 -4.53 -14.96 4.06
C ASN A 258 -3.98 -15.77 2.87
N CYS A 259 -2.66 -15.74 2.69
CA CYS A 259 -1.92 -16.53 1.71
C CYS A 259 -0.96 -17.49 2.44
N PRO A 260 -1.47 -18.52 3.14
CA PRO A 260 -0.68 -19.35 4.05
C PRO A 260 0.45 -20.14 3.41
N SER A 261 0.34 -20.46 2.11
CA SER A 261 1.38 -21.22 1.38
C SER A 261 2.52 -20.35 0.86
N LEU A 262 2.47 -19.02 1.03
CA LEU A 262 3.48 -18.12 0.48
C LEU A 262 4.82 -18.35 1.16
N GLU A 263 5.83 -18.72 0.38
CA GLU A 263 7.16 -19.10 0.88
C GLU A 263 8.18 -17.98 0.69
N ILE A 264 8.13 -17.25 -0.43
CA ILE A 264 9.08 -16.15 -0.72
C ILE A 264 8.28 -14.95 -1.25
N LEU A 265 8.48 -13.77 -0.65
CA LEU A 265 7.92 -12.52 -1.14
C LEU A 265 8.83 -11.87 -2.20
N PHE A 266 10.09 -11.62 -1.84
CA PHE A 266 11.08 -11.04 -2.73
C PHE A 266 12.33 -11.91 -2.78
N THR A 267 12.84 -12.12 -3.99
CA THR A 267 14.25 -12.48 -4.14
C THR A 267 15.11 -11.22 -3.96
N HIS A 268 16.37 -11.41 -3.58
CA HIS A 268 17.35 -10.34 -3.46
C HIS A 268 17.40 -9.43 -4.71
N SER A 269 17.28 -10.03 -5.90
CA SER A 269 17.24 -9.32 -7.19
C SER A 269 15.99 -8.46 -7.38
N ILE A 270 14.80 -8.91 -6.93
CA ILE A 270 13.58 -8.08 -6.95
C ILE A 270 13.74 -6.92 -5.98
N ALA A 271 14.23 -7.21 -4.77
CA ALA A 271 14.29 -6.26 -3.69
C ALA A 271 15.13 -5.02 -4.07
N LYS A 272 16.22 -5.19 -4.84
CA LYS A 272 17.03 -4.09 -5.40
C LYS A 272 16.25 -3.14 -6.35
N LYS A 273 15.19 -3.63 -7.00
CA LYS A 273 14.37 -2.88 -7.95
C LYS A 273 13.23 -2.09 -7.26
N LEU A 274 12.89 -2.39 -6.01
CA LEU A 274 11.78 -1.80 -5.24
C LEU A 274 12.14 -0.45 -4.61
N ARG A 275 12.37 0.58 -5.43
CA ARG A 275 12.81 1.91 -4.95
C ARG A 275 11.66 2.82 -4.48
N GLN A 276 10.42 2.58 -4.93
CA GLN A 276 9.26 3.43 -4.64
C GLN A 276 8.23 2.81 -3.67
N ILE A 277 8.53 1.66 -3.08
CA ILE A 277 7.61 1.00 -2.15
C ILE A 277 7.44 1.85 -0.89
N LYS A 278 6.19 2.19 -0.57
CA LYS A 278 5.79 3.04 0.56
C LYS A 278 5.15 2.23 1.69
N GLU A 279 4.38 1.21 1.34
CA GLU A 279 3.67 0.36 2.28
C GLU A 279 3.82 -1.13 1.96
N LEU A 280 4.13 -1.93 2.98
CA LEU A 280 4.16 -3.38 2.92
C LEU A 280 3.30 -3.97 4.03
N LYS A 281 2.23 -4.67 3.67
CA LYS A 281 1.27 -5.28 4.59
C LYS A 281 1.16 -6.77 4.31
N LEU A 282 1.44 -7.59 5.32
CA LEU A 282 1.37 -9.05 5.26
C LEU A 282 0.53 -9.56 6.42
N GLU A 283 -0.54 -10.29 6.14
CA GLU A 283 -1.42 -10.89 7.14
C GLU A 283 -1.62 -12.37 6.84
N THR A 284 -1.38 -13.25 7.81
CA THR A 284 -1.66 -14.70 7.69
C THR A 284 -0.89 -15.37 6.53
N CYS A 285 0.42 -15.07 6.41
CA CYS A 285 1.35 -15.77 5.53
C CYS A 285 2.23 -16.73 6.38
N VAL A 286 1.68 -17.88 6.77
CA VAL A 286 2.25 -18.72 7.83
C VAL A 286 3.54 -19.46 7.44
N LYS A 287 3.77 -19.69 6.14
CA LYS A 287 5.02 -20.31 5.65
C LYS A 287 6.17 -19.32 5.44
N LEU A 288 5.88 -18.02 5.38
CA LEU A 288 6.89 -16.98 5.16
C LEU A 288 7.77 -16.84 6.40
N ASP A 289 9.04 -17.20 6.28
CA ASP A 289 10.05 -17.06 7.33
C ASP A 289 10.86 -15.77 7.17
N GLU A 290 11.08 -15.32 5.94
CA GLU A 290 11.81 -14.09 5.60
C GLU A 290 11.11 -13.31 4.48
N VAL A 291 11.27 -11.98 4.49
CA VAL A 291 10.66 -11.07 3.51
C VAL A 291 11.47 -11.00 2.22
N VAL A 292 12.80 -11.13 2.33
CA VAL A 292 13.76 -11.11 1.23
C VAL A 292 14.68 -12.31 1.41
N ASP A 293 14.88 -13.11 0.37
CA ASP A 293 15.81 -14.25 0.42
C ASP A 293 17.29 -13.81 0.55
N HIS A 294 18.15 -14.73 1.02
CA HIS A 294 19.59 -14.48 1.23
C HIS A 294 20.41 -14.28 -0.05
N GLY A 295 19.81 -14.36 -1.24
CA GLY A 295 20.53 -14.31 -2.51
C GLY A 295 21.52 -15.48 -2.72
N GLN A 296 22.09 -15.58 -3.94
CA GLN A 296 23.18 -16.50 -4.26
C GLN A 296 24.54 -15.78 -4.43
N ASP A 297 24.57 -14.45 -4.28
CA ASP A 297 25.78 -13.67 -4.50
C ASP A 297 26.75 -13.84 -3.30
N ASP A 298 27.99 -14.25 -3.58
CA ASP A 298 29.09 -14.40 -2.60
C ASP A 298 29.49 -13.08 -1.89
N LYS A 299 28.89 -11.94 -2.28
CA LYS A 299 29.11 -10.63 -1.66
C LYS A 299 27.78 -10.05 -1.15
N PRO A 300 27.64 -9.79 0.16
CA PRO A 300 26.42 -9.20 0.71
C PRO A 300 26.25 -7.79 0.15
N THR A 301 25.35 -7.63 -0.83
CA THR A 301 24.98 -6.31 -1.33
C THR A 301 23.83 -5.77 -0.48
N ILE A 302 23.94 -4.55 -0.01
CA ILE A 302 22.86 -3.92 0.75
C ILE A 302 21.67 -3.60 -0.17
N VAL A 303 20.47 -3.99 0.25
CA VAL A 303 19.20 -3.65 -0.38
C VAL A 303 18.54 -2.53 0.42
N LYS A 304 18.37 -1.37 -0.22
CA LYS A 304 17.75 -0.20 0.40
C LYS A 304 16.33 0.00 -0.11
N PHE A 305 15.40 0.18 0.82
CA PHE A 305 14.01 0.57 0.57
C PHE A 305 13.82 2.05 0.95
N PRO A 306 14.22 3.01 0.08
CA PRO A 306 14.40 4.40 0.48
C PRO A 306 13.10 5.14 0.77
N THR A 307 11.95 4.62 0.33
CA THR A 307 10.64 5.28 0.45
C THR A 307 9.66 4.52 1.34
N LEU A 308 10.06 3.35 1.89
CA LEU A 308 9.19 2.50 2.68
C LEU A 308 8.93 3.18 4.01
N SER A 309 7.68 3.61 4.20
CA SER A 309 7.25 4.41 5.35
C SER A 309 6.43 3.61 6.37
N LYS A 310 5.81 2.52 5.93
CA LYS A 310 4.92 1.71 6.78
C LYS A 310 5.06 0.22 6.49
N VAL A 311 5.24 -0.56 7.55
CA VAL A 311 5.22 -2.03 7.51
C VAL A 311 4.26 -2.58 8.55
N GLU A 312 3.37 -3.48 8.13
CA GLU A 312 2.43 -4.19 9.00
C GLU A 312 2.54 -5.71 8.76
N PHE A 313 3.06 -6.45 9.73
CA PHE A 313 3.14 -7.90 9.72
C PHE A 313 2.22 -8.48 10.77
N LYS A 314 1.29 -9.33 10.34
CA LYS A 314 0.29 -9.93 11.22
C LYS A 314 0.19 -11.43 11.00
N SER A 315 0.25 -12.21 12.07
CA SER A 315 0.10 -13.68 12.01
C SER A 315 1.14 -14.38 11.12
N LEU A 316 2.38 -13.89 11.09
CA LEU A 316 3.49 -14.51 10.36
C LEU A 316 4.19 -15.53 11.28
N SER A 317 3.69 -16.77 11.25
CA SER A 317 4.03 -17.78 12.27
C SER A 317 5.48 -18.27 12.22
N LYS A 318 6.17 -18.14 11.08
CA LYS A 318 7.58 -18.55 10.92
C LYS A 318 8.57 -17.38 10.95
N LEU A 319 8.09 -16.14 11.05
CA LEU A 319 8.98 -14.96 11.08
C LEU A 319 9.83 -15.00 12.36
N ILE A 320 11.14 -15.19 12.20
CA ILE A 320 12.08 -15.26 13.33
C ILE A 320 12.69 -13.87 13.63
N HIS A 321 12.87 -13.05 12.59
CA HIS A 321 13.50 -11.72 12.68
C HIS A 321 12.82 -10.75 11.71
N PHE A 322 12.71 -9.47 12.09
CA PHE A 322 12.21 -8.43 11.17
C PHE A 322 13.31 -7.91 10.24
N TYR A 323 14.47 -7.59 10.80
CA TYR A 323 15.58 -6.97 10.08
C TYR A 323 16.80 -7.88 9.96
N LEU A 324 17.35 -7.93 8.74
CA LEU A 324 18.62 -8.56 8.40
C LEU A 324 19.61 -7.47 7.97
N HIS A 325 20.88 -7.62 8.34
CA HIS A 325 21.99 -6.68 8.10
C HIS A 325 22.22 -6.22 6.65
N HIS A 326 21.58 -6.84 5.68
CA HIS A 326 21.65 -6.48 4.27
C HIS A 326 20.43 -5.67 3.79
N LEU A 327 19.50 -5.28 4.67
CA LEU A 327 18.32 -4.47 4.36
C LEU A 327 18.47 -3.08 4.98
N GLU A 328 17.98 -2.03 4.34
CA GLU A 328 17.93 -0.67 4.92
C GLU A 328 16.53 -0.05 4.72
N PHE A 329 15.99 0.57 5.78
CA PHE A 329 14.65 1.17 5.81
C PHE A 329 14.66 2.65 6.24
N PRO A 330 15.45 3.52 5.58
CA PRO A 330 15.76 4.88 6.07
C PRO A 330 14.55 5.80 6.29
N SER A 331 13.43 5.54 5.62
CA SER A 331 12.21 6.36 5.69
C SER A 331 11.07 5.70 6.48
N LEU A 332 11.34 4.59 7.18
CA LEU A 332 10.31 3.84 7.90
C LEU A 332 9.82 4.64 9.10
N LYS A 333 8.52 4.93 9.14
CA LYS A 333 7.87 5.72 10.21
C LYS A 333 7.03 4.86 11.14
N THR A 334 6.39 3.82 10.61
CA THR A 334 5.49 2.95 11.38
C THR A 334 5.83 1.48 11.12
N LEU A 335 6.08 0.74 12.20
CA LEU A 335 6.31 -0.70 12.18
C LEU A 335 5.37 -1.40 13.16
N ILE A 336 4.49 -2.24 12.62
CA ILE A 336 3.52 -3.02 13.39
C ILE A 336 3.78 -4.50 13.16
N ILE A 337 4.04 -5.25 14.24
CA ILE A 337 4.21 -6.71 14.21
C ILE A 337 3.26 -7.33 15.23
N GLU A 338 2.31 -8.13 14.77
CA GLU A 338 1.28 -8.74 15.61
C GLU A 338 1.22 -10.26 15.38
N LYS A 339 1.11 -11.05 16.44
CA LYS A 339 0.92 -12.51 16.37
C LYS A 339 2.03 -13.23 15.57
N CYS A 340 3.28 -12.84 15.78
CA CYS A 340 4.47 -13.49 15.23
C CYS A 340 5.22 -14.25 16.34
N PRO A 341 4.74 -15.42 16.78
CA PRO A 341 5.19 -16.07 18.01
C PRO A 341 6.63 -16.59 17.97
N GLN A 342 7.16 -16.88 16.77
CA GLN A 342 8.53 -17.37 16.59
C GLN A 342 9.58 -16.26 16.58
N MET A 343 9.18 -14.99 16.66
CA MET A 343 10.12 -13.87 16.59
C MET A 343 11.01 -13.84 17.82
N GLU A 344 12.31 -14.09 17.63
CA GLU A 344 13.30 -14.16 18.71
C GLU A 344 14.08 -12.85 18.87
N LYS A 345 14.28 -12.11 17.77
CA LYS A 345 15.03 -10.86 17.74
C LYS A 345 14.34 -9.83 16.85
N PHE A 346 14.36 -8.58 17.28
CA PHE A 346 13.90 -7.46 16.44
C PHE A 346 14.84 -7.25 15.24
N THR A 347 16.15 -7.25 15.45
CA THR A 347 17.19 -7.10 14.41
C THR A 347 18.32 -8.14 14.54
N ILE A 348 18.88 -8.64 13.43
CA ILE A 348 20.15 -9.39 13.41
C ILE A 348 21.25 -8.59 12.69
N GLY A 349 22.44 -8.57 13.29
CA GLY A 349 23.68 -8.45 12.52
C GLY A 349 24.26 -7.06 12.37
N PHE A 350 24.28 -6.24 13.43
CA PHE A 350 25.17 -5.09 13.44
C PHE A 350 26.62 -5.56 13.47
N VAL A 351 27.27 -5.40 12.33
CA VAL A 351 28.70 -5.61 12.06
C VAL A 351 29.53 -5.15 13.26
N THR A 352 30.38 -6.05 13.77
CA THR A 352 31.42 -5.73 14.75
C THR A 352 32.39 -4.72 14.15
N ALA A 353 33.05 -3.92 14.98
CA ALA A 353 33.82 -2.70 14.69
C ALA A 353 34.78 -2.67 13.47
N ASP A 354 35.00 -3.78 12.78
CA ASP A 354 36.01 -3.94 11.73
C ASP A 354 35.47 -3.74 10.30
N ALA A 355 34.16 -3.49 10.11
CA ALA A 355 33.58 -3.11 8.81
C ALA A 355 32.61 -1.92 8.91
N SER A 356 33.01 -0.89 9.66
CA SER A 356 32.32 0.40 9.80
C SER A 356 32.20 1.23 8.51
N SER A 357 32.61 0.70 7.35
CA SER A 357 32.65 1.44 6.09
C SER A 357 31.51 1.12 5.11
N ILE A 358 30.58 0.20 5.44
CA ILE A 358 29.59 -0.30 4.45
C ILE A 358 28.13 0.03 4.80
N ILE A 359 27.76 0.18 6.07
CA ILE A 359 26.36 0.43 6.47
C ILE A 359 26.18 1.90 6.82
N ASP A 360 25.29 2.59 6.10
CA ASP A 360 24.82 3.94 6.46
C ASP A 360 24.02 3.80 7.77
N GLU A 361 24.50 4.37 8.86
CA GLU A 361 24.07 4.18 10.27
C GLU A 361 22.63 4.67 10.60
N LYS A 362 21.67 4.57 9.66
CA LYS A 362 20.35 5.23 9.72
C LYS A 362 19.22 4.32 9.25
N CYS A 363 19.24 3.03 9.60
CA CYS A 363 18.21 2.08 9.16
C CYS A 363 16.82 2.36 9.71
N PHE A 364 16.72 2.99 10.89
CA PHE A 364 15.46 3.28 11.58
C PHE A 364 15.36 4.72 12.09
N SER A 365 16.13 5.65 11.51
CA SER A 365 16.21 7.02 12.03
C SER A 365 14.87 7.76 12.01
N GLU A 366 13.98 7.44 11.07
CA GLU A 366 12.66 8.06 10.93
C GLU A 366 11.54 7.31 11.68
N LEU A 367 11.86 6.20 12.36
CA LEU A 367 10.85 5.35 13.00
C LEU A 367 10.22 6.10 14.17
N ASN A 368 8.92 6.36 14.07
CA ASN A 368 8.13 7.10 15.05
C ASN A 368 7.28 6.15 15.91
N GLU A 369 6.66 5.15 15.28
CA GLU A 369 5.77 4.19 15.94
C GLU A 369 6.27 2.75 15.77
N LEU A 370 6.49 2.07 16.89
CA LEU A 370 6.78 0.65 16.96
C LEU A 370 5.73 -0.07 17.81
N LYS A 371 4.99 -0.99 17.20
CA LYS A 371 4.00 -1.84 17.88
C LYS A 371 4.37 -3.31 17.75
N LEU A 372 4.44 -3.99 18.88
CA LEU A 372 4.70 -5.42 19.00
C LEU A 372 3.58 -6.07 19.81
N ASP A 373 2.81 -6.98 19.20
CA ASP A 373 1.77 -7.74 19.88
C ASP A 373 2.00 -9.25 19.73
N SER A 374 1.86 -10.02 20.80
CA SER A 374 1.90 -11.49 20.76
C SER A 374 3.17 -12.07 20.08
N CYS A 375 4.34 -11.47 20.36
CA CYS A 375 5.65 -11.95 19.92
C CYS A 375 6.28 -12.84 21.00
N ASP A 376 5.79 -14.08 21.10
CA ASP A 376 5.96 -14.94 22.28
C ASP A 376 7.40 -15.32 22.62
N LYS A 377 8.32 -15.40 21.65
CA LYS A 377 9.75 -15.70 21.88
C LYS A 377 10.65 -14.48 22.10
N LEU A 378 10.15 -13.27 21.88
CA LEU A 378 10.95 -12.06 21.95
C LEU A 378 11.30 -11.74 23.42
N VAL A 379 12.59 -11.73 23.75
CA VAL A 379 13.06 -11.49 25.13
C VAL A 379 13.24 -10.00 25.42
N TYR A 380 13.71 -9.24 24.44
CA TYR A 380 13.87 -7.79 24.50
C TYR A 380 13.60 -7.13 23.15
N VAL A 381 13.17 -5.85 23.17
CA VAL A 381 12.84 -5.10 21.95
C VAL A 381 14.08 -4.41 21.39
N VAL A 382 14.72 -3.59 22.23
CA VAL A 382 15.82 -2.70 21.82
C VAL A 382 17.11 -3.10 22.51
N SER A 383 18.20 -3.18 21.74
CA SER A 383 19.57 -3.41 22.25
C SER A 383 20.41 -2.12 22.21
N SER A 384 21.60 -2.09 22.83
CA SER A 384 22.52 -0.94 22.74
C SER A 384 22.74 -0.46 21.30
N LYS A 385 22.81 -1.40 20.35
CA LYS A 385 23.11 -1.13 18.94
C LYS A 385 21.90 -0.56 18.21
N THR A 386 20.75 -1.24 18.29
CA THR A 386 19.49 -0.78 17.68
C THR A 386 19.06 0.58 18.23
N LEU A 387 19.39 0.86 19.49
CA LEU A 387 19.02 2.12 20.14
C LEU A 387 19.57 3.36 19.42
N GLN A 388 20.78 3.27 18.87
CA GLN A 388 21.42 4.39 18.15
C GLN A 388 20.71 4.74 16.85
N GLU A 389 19.93 3.80 16.29
CA GLU A 389 19.17 3.98 15.07
C GLU A 389 17.77 4.53 15.34
N LEU A 390 17.19 4.27 16.51
CA LEU A 390 15.82 4.65 16.88
C LEU A 390 15.71 6.09 17.42
N ARG A 391 16.26 7.07 16.70
CA ARG A 391 16.41 8.46 17.21
C ARG A 391 15.10 9.22 17.35
N ASN A 392 14.10 8.91 16.53
CA ASN A 392 12.83 9.62 16.44
C ASN A 392 11.65 8.81 17.00
N LEU A 393 11.89 7.73 17.73
CA LEU A 393 10.83 6.87 18.25
C LEU A 393 10.00 7.62 19.31
N LYS A 394 8.74 7.90 18.98
CA LYS A 394 7.79 8.59 19.88
C LYS A 394 6.83 7.65 20.56
N LYS A 395 6.46 6.55 19.90
CA LYS A 395 5.43 5.64 20.38
C LYS A 395 5.93 4.21 20.37
N LEU A 396 5.95 3.58 21.54
CA LEU A 396 6.28 2.18 21.72
C LEU A 396 5.13 1.44 22.40
N ILE A 397 4.54 0.49 21.69
CA ILE A 397 3.47 -0.37 22.18
C ILE A 397 3.98 -1.80 22.21
N VAL A 398 3.92 -2.45 23.37
CA VAL A 398 4.26 -3.87 23.52
C VAL A 398 3.18 -4.61 24.30
N THR A 399 2.51 -5.56 23.66
CA THR A 399 1.37 -6.28 24.24
C THR A 399 1.49 -7.79 24.08
N HIS A 400 1.04 -8.55 25.09
CA HIS A 400 0.94 -10.02 25.05
C HIS A 400 2.24 -10.79 24.70
N CYS A 401 3.43 -10.21 24.87
CA CYS A 401 4.72 -10.87 24.62
C CYS A 401 5.19 -11.65 25.86
N LYS A 402 4.92 -12.96 25.89
CA LYS A 402 5.08 -13.79 27.11
C LYS A 402 6.53 -13.97 27.58
N SER A 403 7.50 -14.10 26.68
CA SER A 403 8.92 -14.29 27.06
C SER A 403 9.66 -12.98 27.33
N MET A 404 9.01 -11.84 27.15
CA MET A 404 9.67 -10.55 27.30
C MET A 404 10.10 -10.34 28.74
N LYS A 405 11.40 -10.17 28.95
CA LYS A 405 12.00 -9.87 30.25
C LYS A 405 12.26 -8.39 30.43
N MET A 406 12.53 -7.70 29.32
CA MET A 406 12.94 -6.30 29.32
C MET A 406 12.57 -5.62 28.00
N VAL A 407 12.26 -4.33 28.02
CA VAL A 407 12.00 -3.60 26.76
C VAL A 407 13.32 -3.14 26.14
N PHE A 408 14.19 -2.53 26.95
CA PHE A 408 15.48 -1.99 26.54
C PHE A 408 16.62 -2.71 27.27
N ASN A 409 17.44 -3.45 26.53
CA ASN A 409 18.56 -4.23 27.06
C ASN A 409 19.90 -3.62 26.63
N ILE A 410 20.47 -2.76 27.48
CA ILE A 410 21.62 -1.91 27.17
C ILE A 410 22.83 -2.32 28.01
N HIS A 411 23.85 -2.91 27.37
CA HIS A 411 25.06 -3.40 28.07
C HIS A 411 26.28 -2.50 27.90
N ASP A 412 26.33 -1.73 26.82
CA ASP A 412 27.53 -0.99 26.43
C ASP A 412 27.57 0.42 27.04
N LYS A 413 28.78 0.99 27.20
CA LYS A 413 28.94 2.42 27.49
C LYS A 413 28.52 3.21 26.25
N ILE A 414 27.27 3.67 26.21
CA ILE A 414 26.79 4.50 25.11
C ILE A 414 27.21 5.95 25.37
N PHE A 415 28.22 6.42 24.64
CA PHE A 415 28.82 7.76 24.77
C PHE A 415 27.84 8.94 24.51
N HIS A 416 26.68 8.68 23.88
CA HIS A 416 25.63 9.67 23.56
C HIS A 416 24.19 9.17 23.86
N SER A 417 24.03 8.23 24.81
CA SER A 417 22.72 7.56 25.06
C SER A 417 21.62 8.48 25.58
N THR A 418 22.00 9.57 26.24
CA THR A 418 21.08 10.42 26.99
C THR A 418 20.13 11.23 26.11
N GLU A 419 20.41 11.39 24.81
CA GLU A 419 19.60 12.17 23.87
C GLU A 419 18.62 11.32 23.04
N LEU A 420 18.93 10.04 22.80
CA LEU A 420 18.26 9.21 21.79
C LEU A 420 16.84 8.78 22.15
N LEU A 421 16.53 8.67 23.45
CA LEU A 421 15.19 8.30 23.95
C LEU A 421 14.47 9.45 24.64
N GLN A 422 15.00 10.67 24.53
CA GLN A 422 14.25 11.85 24.95
C GLN A 422 12.98 12.01 24.13
N HIS A 423 12.90 11.49 22.91
CA HIS A 423 11.75 11.67 22.02
C HIS A 423 10.56 10.74 22.28
N LEU A 424 10.67 9.79 23.22
CA LEU A 424 9.57 8.85 23.50
C LEU A 424 8.44 9.54 24.26
N ASP A 425 7.33 9.79 23.58
CA ASP A 425 6.13 10.46 24.09
C ASP A 425 5.14 9.46 24.73
N GLU A 426 5.04 8.25 24.16
CA GLU A 426 4.05 7.23 24.56
C GLU A 426 4.68 5.85 24.76
N LEU A 427 4.48 5.27 25.95
CA LEU A 427 4.86 3.90 26.28
C LEU A 427 3.65 3.12 26.80
N ILE A 428 3.26 2.09 26.05
CA ILE A 428 2.12 1.22 26.38
C ILE A 428 2.61 -0.22 26.49
N LEU A 429 2.48 -0.79 27.70
CA LEU A 429 2.88 -2.16 28.03
C LEU A 429 1.67 -2.92 28.55
N THR A 430 1.28 -4.02 27.91
CA THR A 430 0.09 -4.78 28.33
C THR A 430 0.34 -6.28 28.32
N ASN A 431 -0.04 -6.96 29.40
CA ASN A 431 0.02 -8.42 29.55
C ASN A 431 1.41 -8.99 29.24
N LEU A 432 2.44 -8.46 29.92
CA LEU A 432 3.83 -8.92 29.82
C LEU A 432 4.23 -9.63 31.13
N PRO A 433 3.88 -10.93 31.29
CA PRO A 433 3.97 -11.62 32.58
C PRO A 433 5.40 -11.76 33.10
N ASN A 434 6.39 -11.89 32.22
CA ASN A 434 7.80 -12.08 32.58
C ASN A 434 8.62 -10.76 32.57
N LEU A 435 7.99 -9.62 32.29
CA LEU A 435 8.69 -8.34 32.25
C LEU A 435 9.10 -7.96 33.67
N THR A 436 10.41 -7.95 33.95
CA THR A 436 10.92 -7.61 35.29
C THR A 436 11.30 -6.15 35.41
N ASN A 437 11.79 -5.56 34.32
CA ASN A 437 12.29 -4.19 34.24
C ASN A 437 12.02 -3.65 32.83
N ILE A 438 11.78 -2.34 32.70
CA ILE A 438 11.70 -1.74 31.36
C ILE A 438 13.11 -1.62 30.77
N ILE A 439 14.11 -1.32 31.60
CA ILE A 439 15.52 -1.17 31.23
C ILE A 439 16.46 -1.80 32.27
N ASN A 440 17.60 -2.37 31.85
CA ASN A 440 18.60 -3.02 32.72
C ASN A 440 19.56 -2.06 33.45
N LYS A 441 19.74 -0.84 32.95
CA LYS A 441 20.66 0.13 33.52
C LYS A 441 19.86 1.30 34.11
N GLU A 442 20.24 1.75 35.30
CA GLU A 442 19.84 3.06 35.84
C GLU A 442 20.46 4.13 34.94
N ILE A 443 19.82 4.38 33.80
CA ILE A 443 20.07 5.55 32.98
C ILE A 443 19.14 6.60 33.54
N ASP A 444 19.65 7.45 34.43
CA ASP A 444 18.86 8.48 35.11
C ASP A 444 18.10 9.39 34.13
N MET A 445 18.57 9.50 32.88
CA MET A 445 18.02 10.37 31.84
C MET A 445 16.95 9.73 30.93
N PHE A 446 16.55 8.49 31.20
CA PHE A 446 15.56 7.81 30.38
C PHE A 446 14.17 8.44 30.61
N TYR A 447 13.37 8.65 29.54
CA TYR A 447 11.97 9.12 29.59
C TYR A 447 11.69 10.63 29.80
N GLN A 448 12.64 11.55 29.60
CA GLN A 448 12.42 12.96 29.95
C GLN A 448 11.17 13.62 29.34
N ASN A 449 10.78 13.27 28.11
CA ASN A 449 9.58 13.83 27.48
C ASN A 449 8.36 12.89 27.50
N LEU A 450 8.43 11.77 28.21
CA LEU A 450 7.32 10.81 28.24
C LEU A 450 6.04 11.46 28.77
N GLN A 451 5.00 11.46 27.93
CA GLN A 451 3.70 12.07 28.21
C GLN A 451 2.65 11.03 28.62
N ILE A 452 2.71 9.83 28.04
CA ILE A 452 1.74 8.75 28.30
C ILE A 452 2.48 7.51 28.75
N LEU A 453 2.16 7.03 29.95
CA LEU A 453 2.61 5.75 30.49
C LEU A 453 1.41 4.89 30.83
N GLN A 454 1.22 3.80 30.08
CA GLN A 454 0.18 2.81 30.35
C GLN A 454 0.81 1.44 30.57
N VAL A 455 0.57 0.84 31.74
CA VAL A 455 1.13 -0.47 32.11
C VAL A 455 0.02 -1.32 32.72
N ASN A 456 -0.40 -2.39 32.03
CA ASN A 456 -1.48 -3.25 32.49
C ASN A 456 -1.05 -4.72 32.47
N GLY A 457 -1.21 -5.45 33.58
CA GLY A 457 -1.01 -6.91 33.61
C GLY A 457 0.46 -7.35 33.52
N CYS A 458 1.40 -6.47 33.88
CA CYS A 458 2.84 -6.75 33.93
C CYS A 458 3.23 -7.25 35.33
N LYS A 459 2.86 -8.50 35.65
CA LYS A 459 2.88 -9.02 37.03
C LYS A 459 4.26 -9.12 37.69
N SER A 460 5.32 -9.33 36.91
CA SER A 460 6.70 -9.45 37.42
C SER A 460 7.47 -8.13 37.50
N LEU A 461 6.85 -7.02 37.06
CA LEU A 461 7.52 -5.73 36.95
C LEU A 461 7.77 -5.15 38.35
N LYS A 462 9.02 -4.88 38.68
CA LYS A 462 9.41 -4.46 40.04
C LYS A 462 9.41 -2.96 40.25
N TRP A 463 9.85 -2.21 39.25
CA TRP A 463 9.92 -0.76 39.32
C TRP A 463 9.61 -0.12 37.98
N LEU A 464 9.13 1.12 38.05
CA LEU A 464 8.85 1.96 36.89
C LEU A 464 9.57 3.30 37.00
N PRO A 465 10.13 3.82 35.91
CA PRO A 465 10.56 5.19 35.82
C PRO A 465 9.36 6.12 35.56
N MET A 466 9.45 7.37 36.02
CA MET A 466 8.42 8.39 35.95
C MET A 466 9.02 9.71 35.46
N SER A 467 8.40 10.27 34.43
CA SER A 467 8.73 11.59 33.91
C SER A 467 7.90 12.70 34.57
N LEU A 468 8.49 13.88 34.72
CA LEU A 468 7.79 15.10 35.13
C LEU A 468 6.89 15.67 34.02
N MET A 469 7.06 15.20 32.78
CA MET A 469 6.27 15.62 31.61
C MET A 469 5.03 14.75 31.37
N LEU A 470 4.77 13.76 32.23
CA LEU A 470 3.60 12.90 32.11
C LEU A 470 2.31 13.71 32.16
N THR A 471 1.41 13.41 31.24
CA THR A 471 0.02 13.88 31.18
C THR A 471 -0.94 12.79 31.64
N ASN A 472 -0.65 11.54 31.28
CA ASN A 472 -1.46 10.37 31.60
C ASN A 472 -0.60 9.25 32.18
N MET A 473 -0.99 8.76 33.36
CA MET A 473 -0.41 7.59 34.00
C MET A 473 -1.52 6.60 34.35
N GLU A 474 -1.51 5.43 33.72
CA GLU A 474 -2.43 4.34 34.03
C GLU A 474 -1.64 3.06 34.30
N ILE A 475 -1.69 2.57 35.53
CA ILE A 475 -0.98 1.36 35.95
C ILE A 475 -1.99 0.44 36.61
N SER A 476 -2.16 -0.75 36.05
CA SER A 476 -3.10 -1.75 36.58
C SER A 476 -2.52 -3.16 36.59
N ASN A 477 -2.96 -3.98 37.56
CA ASN A 477 -2.65 -5.41 37.64
C ASN A 477 -1.13 -5.72 37.62
N CYS A 478 -0.33 -4.91 38.33
CA CYS A 478 1.12 -5.07 38.45
C CYS A 478 1.50 -5.40 39.91
N GLU A 479 1.24 -6.64 40.32
CA GLU A 479 1.31 -7.10 41.72
C GLU A 479 2.73 -6.98 42.34
N SER A 480 3.79 -7.20 41.55
CA SER A 480 5.18 -7.10 42.02
C SER A 480 5.76 -5.68 42.02
N LEU A 481 4.98 -4.67 41.61
CA LEU A 481 5.49 -3.31 41.49
C LEU A 481 5.69 -2.70 42.88
N GLU A 482 6.94 -2.46 43.26
CA GLU A 482 7.32 -1.97 44.59
C GLU A 482 7.48 -0.44 44.62
N LYS A 483 8.02 0.13 43.53
CA LYS A 483 8.42 1.54 43.48
C LYS A 483 8.24 2.15 42.10
N ILE A 484 7.87 3.42 42.09
CA ILE A 484 7.93 4.29 40.91
C ILE A 484 8.98 5.38 41.17
N VAL A 485 9.97 5.51 40.27
CA VAL A 485 11.19 6.32 40.43
C VAL A 485 11.12 7.53 39.51
N ILE A 486 11.41 8.73 40.02
CA ILE A 486 11.42 9.96 39.21
C ILE A 486 12.77 10.13 38.52
N SER A 487 12.79 10.18 37.19
CA SER A 487 14.00 10.21 36.34
C SER A 487 14.73 11.57 36.29
N ASN A 488 14.63 12.45 37.30
CA ASN A 488 15.16 13.82 37.20
C ASN A 488 15.68 14.40 38.52
N LYS A 489 16.18 13.56 39.45
CA LYS A 489 16.78 14.08 40.68
C LYS A 489 18.29 14.15 40.56
N GLU A 490 18.82 15.35 40.35
CA GLU A 490 20.15 15.69 40.84
C GLU A 490 20.17 15.37 42.34
N GLU A 491 21.05 14.45 42.74
CA GLU A 491 21.25 14.07 44.14
C GLU A 491 21.48 15.34 44.99
N GLY A 492 20.51 15.70 45.84
CA GLY A 492 20.74 16.70 46.89
C GLY A 492 19.68 17.78 47.07
N THR A 493 18.74 18.00 46.15
CA THR A 493 17.69 19.01 46.39
C THR A 493 16.50 18.40 47.13
N ARG A 494 16.31 18.83 48.39
CA ARG A 494 15.05 18.75 49.16
C ARG A 494 13.98 19.66 48.54
N GLY A 495 13.88 19.66 47.21
CA GLY A 495 13.04 20.55 46.42
C GLY A 495 11.61 20.04 46.30
N LEU A 496 10.68 20.97 46.33
CA LEU A 496 9.28 20.77 45.98
C LEU A 496 9.20 20.27 44.53
N THR A 497 8.62 19.09 44.28
CA THR A 497 8.50 18.53 42.92
C THR A 497 7.12 18.85 42.34
N THR A 498 7.03 19.57 41.24
CA THR A 498 5.73 19.94 40.65
C THR A 498 5.48 19.18 39.35
N PHE A 499 4.37 18.46 39.27
CA PHE A 499 3.87 17.76 38.07
C PHE A 499 2.87 18.65 37.35
N SER A 500 3.36 19.61 36.56
CA SER A 500 2.53 20.65 35.94
C SER A 500 1.62 20.15 34.82
N HIS A 501 1.92 19.01 34.21
CA HIS A 501 1.19 18.50 33.04
C HIS A 501 0.30 17.29 33.36
N LEU A 502 0.45 16.69 34.55
CA LEU A 502 -0.21 15.43 34.90
C LEU A 502 -1.69 15.65 35.15
N LYS A 503 -2.52 15.13 34.25
CA LYS A 503 -3.98 15.26 34.24
C LYS A 503 -4.68 14.03 34.79
N VAL A 504 -4.18 12.85 34.44
CA VAL A 504 -4.82 11.58 34.78
C VAL A 504 -3.83 10.66 35.50
N ILE A 505 -4.24 10.17 36.66
CA ILE A 505 -3.58 9.12 37.41
C ILE A 505 -4.60 8.03 37.69
N SER A 506 -4.37 6.82 37.17
CA SER A 506 -5.13 5.62 37.52
C SER A 506 -4.19 4.52 38.01
N LEU A 507 -4.39 4.08 39.24
CA LEU A 507 -3.60 3.04 39.90
C LEU A 507 -4.54 1.94 40.42
N GLU A 508 -4.50 0.76 39.83
CA GLU A 508 -5.47 -0.31 40.15
C GLU A 508 -4.78 -1.66 40.40
N ASN A 509 -5.14 -2.38 41.46
CA ASN A 509 -4.61 -3.70 41.77
C ASN A 509 -3.07 -3.73 41.89
N LEU A 510 -2.50 -2.82 42.69
CA LEU A 510 -1.05 -2.68 42.92
C LEU A 510 -0.72 -3.04 44.38
N THR A 511 -0.54 -4.34 44.65
CA THR A 511 -0.49 -4.90 46.00
C THR A 511 0.78 -4.53 46.78
N ASN A 512 1.93 -4.40 46.10
CA ASN A 512 3.23 -4.15 46.75
C ASN A 512 3.69 -2.68 46.68
N LEU A 513 2.91 -1.81 46.02
CA LEU A 513 3.31 -0.43 45.78
C LEU A 513 3.12 0.43 47.03
N SER A 514 4.25 0.74 47.69
CA SER A 514 4.24 1.48 48.97
C SER A 514 4.26 3.00 48.81
N SER A 515 4.89 3.51 47.75
CA SER A 515 5.01 4.95 47.47
C SER A 515 5.13 5.20 45.98
N VAL A 516 4.46 6.26 45.49
CA VAL A 516 4.48 6.66 44.08
C VAL A 516 5.16 8.00 43.87
N PHE A 517 4.84 8.97 44.72
CA PHE A 517 5.34 10.34 44.62
C PHE A 517 6.03 10.77 45.93
N PRO A 518 7.05 11.65 45.87
CA PRO A 518 7.64 12.30 47.05
C PRO A 518 6.60 13.01 47.93
N SER A 519 6.94 13.19 49.22
CA SER A 519 6.13 13.91 50.22
C SER A 519 5.84 15.38 49.89
N THR A 520 6.60 15.97 48.95
CA THR A 520 6.57 17.39 48.61
C THR A 520 6.04 17.64 47.19
N SER A 521 5.24 16.72 46.65
CA SER A 521 4.76 16.80 45.27
C SER A 521 3.50 17.66 45.09
N LYS A 522 3.43 18.44 44.01
CA LYS A 522 2.25 19.24 43.64
C LYS A 522 1.69 18.84 42.27
N PHE A 523 0.36 18.87 42.11
CA PHE A 523 -0.35 18.42 40.91
C PHE A 523 -1.34 19.46 40.38
N PRO A 524 -0.89 20.64 39.92
CA PRO A 524 -1.77 21.78 39.59
C PRO A 524 -2.73 21.55 38.41
N SER A 525 -2.48 20.55 37.56
CA SER A 525 -3.30 20.25 36.37
C SER A 525 -4.07 18.93 36.48
N LEU A 526 -4.11 18.31 37.67
CA LEU A 526 -4.78 17.02 37.82
C LEU A 526 -6.29 17.19 37.62
N GLU A 527 -6.86 16.30 36.82
CA GLU A 527 -8.27 16.24 36.47
C GLU A 527 -8.90 14.95 37.01
N MET A 528 -8.16 13.84 36.99
CA MET A 528 -8.63 12.52 37.45
C MET A 528 -7.59 11.83 38.33
N LEU A 529 -8.05 11.38 39.50
CA LEU A 529 -7.32 10.45 40.36
C LEU A 529 -8.19 9.24 40.69
N LYS A 530 -7.74 8.06 40.23
CA LYS A 530 -8.34 6.77 40.54
C LYS A 530 -7.32 5.89 41.24
N ILE A 531 -7.66 5.41 42.43
CA ILE A 531 -6.87 4.43 43.18
C ILE A 531 -7.81 3.32 43.62
N ALA A 532 -7.56 2.09 43.20
CA ALA A 532 -8.38 0.94 43.57
C ALA A 532 -7.52 -0.27 43.94
N ASN A 533 -7.83 -0.94 45.05
CA ASN A 533 -7.12 -2.16 45.50
C ASN A 533 -5.57 -2.01 45.53
N CYS A 534 -5.10 -0.99 46.25
CA CYS A 534 -3.67 -0.68 46.46
C CYS A 534 -3.36 -0.65 47.98
N PRO A 535 -3.40 -1.79 48.69
CA PRO A 535 -3.43 -1.84 50.16
C PRO A 535 -2.17 -1.32 50.86
N THR A 536 -1.01 -1.36 50.19
CA THR A 536 0.27 -0.91 50.77
C THR A 536 0.56 0.57 50.54
N LEU A 537 -0.26 1.26 49.73
CA LEU A 537 -0.07 2.66 49.38
C LEU A 537 -0.55 3.59 50.51
N LYS A 538 0.31 3.83 51.51
CA LYS A 538 -0.06 4.58 52.72
C LYS A 538 -0.21 6.09 52.52
N ILE A 539 0.73 6.70 51.77
CA ILE A 539 0.85 8.17 51.69
C ILE A 539 -0.41 8.82 51.09
N PHE A 540 -0.88 8.32 49.95
CA PHE A 540 -2.08 8.87 49.29
C PHE A 540 -3.36 8.61 50.08
N VAL A 541 -3.46 7.45 50.74
CA VAL A 541 -4.66 7.02 51.45
C VAL A 541 -4.83 7.78 52.76
N GLU A 542 -3.77 7.93 53.55
CA GLU A 542 -3.84 8.61 54.85
C GLU A 542 -4.06 10.12 54.72
N GLU A 543 -3.45 10.78 53.75
CA GLU A 543 -3.62 12.24 53.57
C GLU A 543 -4.93 12.62 52.90
N PHE A 544 -5.46 11.78 52.01
CA PHE A 544 -6.79 12.01 51.43
C PHE A 544 -7.89 11.89 52.50
N ASN A 545 -7.77 10.92 53.41
CA ASN A 545 -8.70 10.80 54.54
C ASN A 545 -8.63 12.06 55.43
N LYS A 546 -7.42 12.60 55.69
CA LYS A 546 -7.28 13.89 56.39
C LYS A 546 -7.94 15.05 55.65
N LEU A 547 -7.81 15.12 54.32
CA LEU A 547 -8.39 16.18 53.49
C LEU A 547 -9.94 16.20 53.54
N LYS A 548 -10.58 15.05 53.74
CA LYS A 548 -12.03 14.96 53.96
C LYS A 548 -12.47 15.45 55.35
N ASP A 549 -11.56 15.41 56.33
CA ASP A 549 -11.84 15.69 57.75
C ASP A 549 -11.37 17.09 58.21
N LEU A 550 -10.86 17.94 57.31
CA LEU A 550 -10.26 19.25 57.62
C LEU A 550 -11.20 20.44 57.31
N PRO A 551 -11.38 21.40 58.24
CA PRO A 551 -11.80 22.76 57.90
C PRO A 551 -10.66 23.50 57.15
N GLU A 552 -11.02 24.42 56.25
CA GLU A 552 -10.25 25.00 55.12
C GLU A 552 -8.85 25.61 55.39
N SER A 553 -8.20 25.45 56.54
CA SER A 553 -6.99 26.24 56.88
C SER A 553 -5.80 25.47 57.45
N THR A 554 -5.61 24.18 57.14
CA THR A 554 -4.39 23.47 57.58
C THR A 554 -3.69 22.78 56.43
N THR A 555 -2.44 23.18 56.22
CA THR A 555 -1.52 22.82 55.13
C THR A 555 -1.30 21.31 55.05
N SER A 556 -2.06 20.64 54.19
CA SER A 556 -1.64 19.41 53.53
C SER A 556 -0.43 19.71 52.64
N ASN A 557 0.59 18.85 52.64
CA ASN A 557 1.80 19.02 51.82
C ASN A 557 1.56 18.79 50.31
N TYR A 558 0.31 18.48 49.93
CA TYR A 558 -0.12 18.23 48.56
C TYR A 558 -1.30 19.14 48.19
N PHE A 559 -1.20 19.83 47.06
CA PHE A 559 -2.25 20.72 46.55
C PHE A 559 -2.90 20.06 45.32
N PHE A 560 -4.15 19.63 45.46
CA PHE A 560 -5.00 19.19 44.35
C PHE A 560 -5.92 20.34 43.91
N PRO A 561 -6.16 20.55 42.61
CA PRO A 561 -7.14 21.52 42.12
C PRO A 561 -8.55 21.16 42.58
N ASN A 562 -9.41 22.17 42.81
CA ASN A 562 -10.79 21.97 43.27
C ASN A 562 -11.69 21.24 42.26
N SER A 563 -11.22 21.00 41.03
CA SER A 563 -11.97 20.38 39.93
C SER A 563 -11.64 18.89 39.68
N VAL A 564 -10.88 18.25 40.57
CA VAL A 564 -10.43 16.86 40.39
C VAL A 564 -11.58 15.87 40.66
N SER A 565 -11.80 14.91 39.75
CA SER A 565 -12.67 13.76 40.02
C SER A 565 -11.90 12.68 40.78
N PHE A 566 -12.46 12.21 41.90
CA PHE A 566 -11.85 11.19 42.74
C PHE A 566 -12.71 9.91 42.74
N THR A 567 -12.08 8.76 42.48
CA THR A 567 -12.70 7.45 42.68
C THR A 567 -11.75 6.57 43.49
N LEU A 568 -12.18 6.23 44.71
CA LEU A 568 -11.47 5.31 45.61
C LEU A 568 -12.36 4.09 45.84
N VAL A 569 -11.84 2.92 45.51
CA VAL A 569 -12.48 1.63 45.77
C VAL A 569 -11.47 0.78 46.53
N PHE A 570 -11.67 0.66 47.84
CA PHE A 570 -10.80 -0.11 48.73
C PHE A 570 -11.01 -1.61 48.57
#